data_AF-A0A524CEF6-F1
#
_entry.id   AF-A0A524CEF6-F1
#
_cell.length_a   1.000
_cell.length_b   1.000
_cell.length_c   1.000
_cell.angle_alpha   90.00
_cell.angle_beta   90.00
_cell.angle_gamma   90.00
#
_symmetry.space_group_name_H-M   'P 1'
#
loop_
_entity.id
_entity.type
_entity.pdbx_description
1 polymer ?
#
loop_
_entity_poly.entity_id
_entity_poly.type
_entity_poly.pdbx_seq_one_letter_code
_entity_poly.pdbx_strand_id
1 'polypeptide(L)'
;MSNIKIEKLIGPYIEDLQIEMVERKGAGHPDSMCDNAAENLSRKLSNWYLDRYDTILHHNVDKAALVGGRSEPKFGGGLVVEPIYFALIGRAVCDVMRGDKLEKVPIQRLAREAIAETLEDTFRYLDLKTDIIIDSKIKSGSTDLVGLFDYRKEIPLANDTSFGVNHAPFSNTEKLVMEVEQFLQKEAIKRVPAIGEDIKVMGFRQGKDIKLTVATAMIDQVIDDIDMYVSIKNDITEEVLNQVPKIIDPGFNVEIDVNQADIIEKGVVYITVTGTSAESGDDGQVGRGNRTNGLITPNRPMSLEASAGKNPVSHVGKIYNVLAGICANEIADNVNGAKDVEVRILSQIGKPISEPLVASVKVLPEEGTSWNDIEYESEQIIQEKLTNITRLTDLFLHGKVKVW
;
A
#
# COMPACT_ATOMS: atom_id res chain seq x y z
N MET A 1 11.79 -29.12 6.81
CA MET A 1 10.44 -28.96 6.25
C MET A 1 9.76 -27.87 7.04
N SER A 2 9.19 -26.89 6.35
CA SER A 2 8.56 -25.74 7.01
C SER A 2 7.26 -26.18 7.70
N ASN A 3 6.85 -25.50 8.78
CA ASN A 3 5.62 -25.86 9.49
C ASN A 3 4.39 -25.32 8.74
N ILE A 4 3.93 -26.05 7.73
CA ILE A 4 2.77 -25.70 6.90
C ILE A 4 1.53 -26.40 7.46
N LYS A 5 0.41 -25.67 7.50
CA LYS A 5 -0.90 -26.16 7.95
C LYS A 5 -1.97 -25.69 6.98
N ILE A 6 -2.56 -26.63 6.25
CA ILE A 6 -3.69 -26.37 5.37
C ILE A 6 -4.97 -26.82 6.08
N GLU A 7 -5.95 -25.93 6.17
CA GLU A 7 -7.20 -26.19 6.88
C GLU A 7 -8.40 -25.79 6.01
N LYS A 8 -9.51 -26.51 6.16
CA LYS A 8 -10.78 -26.06 5.57
C LYS A 8 -11.22 -24.77 6.26
N LEU A 9 -11.55 -23.75 5.48
CA LEU A 9 -12.23 -22.58 6.00
C LEU A 9 -13.67 -22.97 6.35
N ILE A 10 -13.98 -23.01 7.65
CA ILE A 10 -15.34 -23.24 8.15
C ILE A 10 -15.98 -21.87 8.36
N GLY A 11 -16.72 -21.39 7.37
CA GLY A 11 -17.38 -20.09 7.41
C GLY A 11 -18.10 -19.77 6.09
N PRO A 12 -18.89 -18.69 6.07
CA PRO A 12 -19.49 -18.19 4.84
C PRO A 12 -18.40 -17.67 3.89
N TYR A 13 -18.64 -17.81 2.59
CA TYR A 13 -17.88 -17.10 1.58
C TYR A 13 -18.09 -15.59 1.73
N ILE A 14 -17.06 -14.78 1.43
CA ILE A 14 -17.12 -13.32 1.54
C ILE A 14 -18.33 -12.71 0.80
N GLU A 15 -18.68 -13.26 -0.37
CA GLU A 15 -19.82 -12.80 -1.18
C GLU A 15 -21.18 -13.14 -0.57
N ASP A 16 -21.24 -14.19 0.26
CA ASP A 16 -22.46 -14.63 0.92
C ASP A 16 -22.72 -13.87 2.22
N LEU A 17 -21.77 -13.03 2.66
CA LEU A 17 -21.98 -12.13 3.79
C LEU A 17 -23.01 -11.05 3.46
N GLN A 18 -23.88 -10.76 4.43
CA GLN A 18 -24.87 -9.71 4.30
C GLN A 18 -24.24 -8.30 4.32
N ILE A 19 -23.10 -8.12 4.97
CA ILE A 19 -22.42 -6.83 5.10
C ILE A 19 -20.94 -7.00 4.77
N GLU A 20 -20.43 -6.16 3.89
CA GLU A 20 -19.01 -6.05 3.58
C GLU A 20 -18.60 -4.57 3.51
N MET A 21 -17.45 -4.24 4.07
CA MET A 21 -16.83 -2.92 3.98
C MET A 21 -15.43 -3.06 3.42
N VAL A 22 -15.08 -2.19 2.48
CA VAL A 22 -13.76 -2.12 1.86
C VAL A 22 -13.38 -0.67 1.66
N GLU A 23 -12.16 -0.31 2.01
CA GLU A 23 -11.62 1.03 1.76
C GLU A 23 -10.30 0.95 1.00
N ARG A 24 -10.06 1.95 0.15
CA ARG A 24 -8.75 2.21 -0.46
C ARG A 24 -8.43 3.69 -0.41
N LYS A 25 -7.22 4.00 0.07
CA LYS A 25 -6.62 5.33 0.01
C LYS A 25 -5.67 5.38 -1.19
N GLY A 26 -5.89 6.34 -2.08
CA GLY A 26 -5.16 6.52 -3.32
C GLY A 26 -3.79 7.17 -3.12
N ALA A 27 -3.07 7.39 -4.22
CA ALA A 27 -1.66 7.79 -4.17
C ALA A 27 -1.41 9.17 -3.54
N GLY A 28 -2.31 10.13 -3.73
CA GLY A 28 -2.21 11.47 -3.15
C GLY A 28 -2.77 11.61 -1.73
N HIS A 29 -3.33 10.56 -1.16
CA HIS A 29 -3.78 10.57 0.23
C HIS A 29 -2.57 10.66 1.19
N PRO A 30 -2.60 11.48 2.26
CA PRO A 30 -1.46 11.72 3.15
C PRO A 30 -0.77 10.44 3.69
N ASP A 31 -1.55 9.43 4.11
CA ASP A 31 -1.01 8.13 4.53
C ASP A 31 -0.27 7.39 3.40
N SER A 32 -0.82 7.38 2.19
CA SER A 32 -0.21 6.71 1.03
C SER A 32 1.04 7.43 0.55
N MET A 33 1.09 8.76 0.66
CA MET A 33 2.32 9.55 0.42
C MET A 33 3.43 9.10 1.36
N CYS A 34 3.11 8.88 2.64
CA CYS A 34 4.06 8.34 3.62
C CYS A 34 4.55 6.95 3.23
N ASP A 35 3.64 6.04 2.90
CA ASP A 35 3.98 4.67 2.49
C ASP A 35 4.85 4.64 1.23
N ASN A 36 4.52 5.43 0.21
CA ASN A 36 5.30 5.51 -1.03
C ASN A 36 6.71 6.04 -0.80
N ALA A 37 6.86 7.16 -0.09
CA ALA A 37 8.18 7.76 0.12
C ALA A 37 9.06 6.87 1.01
N ALA A 38 8.47 6.22 2.02
CA ALA A 38 9.18 5.27 2.88
C ALA A 38 9.68 4.06 2.07
N GLU A 39 8.83 3.47 1.22
CA GLU A 39 9.23 2.36 0.36
C GLU A 39 10.30 2.77 -0.67
N ASN A 40 10.13 3.92 -1.32
CA ASN A 40 11.12 4.45 -2.26
C ASN A 40 12.48 4.65 -1.57
N LEU A 41 12.50 5.18 -0.35
CA LEU A 41 13.73 5.32 0.42
C LEU A 41 14.36 3.97 0.76
N SER A 42 13.57 2.98 1.18
CA SER A 42 14.10 1.63 1.45
C SER A 42 14.75 1.02 0.21
N ARG A 43 14.13 1.18 -0.97
CA ARG A 43 14.71 0.74 -2.25
C ARG A 43 16.00 1.48 -2.57
N LYS A 44 16.01 2.81 -2.46
CA LYS A 44 17.21 3.64 -2.70
C LYS A 44 18.36 3.27 -1.77
N LEU A 45 18.10 3.10 -0.47
CA LEU A 45 19.11 2.65 0.48
C LEU A 45 19.63 1.27 0.12
N SER A 46 18.73 0.34 -0.20
CA SER A 46 19.10 -1.03 -0.56
C SER A 46 20.00 -1.08 -1.80
N ASN A 47 19.63 -0.37 -2.87
CA ASN A 47 20.44 -0.28 -4.08
C ASN A 47 21.78 0.43 -3.80
N TRP A 48 21.77 1.51 -3.03
CA TRP A 48 23.00 2.23 -2.68
C TRP A 48 24.00 1.34 -1.92
N TYR A 49 23.51 0.53 -0.99
CA TYR A 49 24.31 -0.45 -0.25
C TYR A 49 24.80 -1.58 -1.17
N LEU A 50 23.91 -2.13 -2.00
CA LEU A 50 24.25 -3.21 -2.92
C LEU A 50 25.35 -2.80 -3.90
N ASP A 51 25.22 -1.63 -4.53
CA ASP A 51 26.18 -1.10 -5.51
C ASP A 51 27.59 -0.88 -4.93
N ARG A 52 27.70 -0.62 -3.63
CA ARG A 52 28.97 -0.24 -2.97
C ARG A 52 29.58 -1.36 -2.14
N TYR A 53 28.75 -2.20 -1.54
CA TYR A 53 29.14 -3.18 -0.54
C TYR A 53 28.74 -4.61 -0.90
N ASP A 54 28.09 -4.82 -2.05
CA ASP A 54 27.64 -6.13 -2.53
C ASP A 54 26.72 -6.84 -1.52
N THR A 55 26.01 -6.04 -0.72
CA THR A 55 25.03 -6.49 0.26
C THR A 55 24.14 -5.33 0.69
N ILE A 56 22.90 -5.64 1.06
CA ILE A 56 21.98 -4.66 1.66
C ILE A 56 22.27 -4.59 3.16
N LEU A 57 22.61 -3.40 3.65
CA LEU A 57 22.82 -3.17 5.07
C LEU A 57 21.50 -2.91 5.81
N HIS A 58 21.54 -3.09 7.13
CA HIS A 58 20.38 -2.91 7.99
C HIS A 58 19.81 -1.49 7.88
N HIS A 59 18.50 -1.41 7.65
CA HIS A 59 17.74 -0.17 7.69
C HIS A 59 16.27 -0.47 7.90
N ASN A 60 15.55 0.39 8.60
CA ASN A 60 14.09 0.39 8.72
C ASN A 60 13.63 1.83 8.76
N VAL A 61 13.05 2.30 7.65
CA VAL A 61 12.59 3.68 7.42
C VAL A 61 11.07 3.75 7.28
N ASP A 62 10.39 2.87 8.01
CA ASP A 62 8.96 2.63 8.04
C ASP A 62 8.21 3.57 8.99
N LYS A 63 8.68 4.81 9.13
CA LYS A 63 8.03 5.87 9.91
C LYS A 63 8.15 7.20 9.16
N ALA A 64 7.10 7.99 9.27
CA ALA A 64 7.07 9.35 8.75
C ALA A 64 6.44 10.31 9.75
N ALA A 65 6.58 11.60 9.47
CA ALA A 65 5.72 12.64 10.00
C ALA A 65 5.33 13.51 8.80
N LEU A 66 4.12 13.33 8.29
CA LEU A 66 3.50 14.27 7.37
C LEU A 66 2.50 15.09 8.17
N VAL A 67 2.80 16.37 8.31
CA VAL A 67 1.98 17.35 9.01
C VAL A 67 1.34 18.26 7.97
N GLY A 68 0.02 18.35 8.00
CA GLY A 68 -0.75 19.13 7.06
C GLY A 68 -0.39 20.62 7.11
N GLY A 69 -0.42 21.25 5.94
CA GLY A 69 -0.25 22.68 5.76
C GLY A 69 -1.54 23.46 5.98
N ARG A 70 -1.60 24.67 5.43
CA ARG A 70 -2.82 25.47 5.30
C ARG A 70 -2.89 26.08 3.91
N SER A 71 -4.03 26.00 3.26
CA SER A 71 -4.28 26.64 1.97
C SER A 71 -5.55 27.50 1.99
N GLU A 72 -5.67 28.36 0.98
CA GLU A 72 -6.87 29.13 0.66
C GLU A 72 -7.30 28.77 -0.76
N PRO A 73 -7.88 27.57 -0.98
CA PRO A 73 -8.33 27.15 -2.30
C PRO A 73 -9.53 27.99 -2.73
N LYS A 74 -9.58 28.34 -4.01
CA LYS A 74 -10.70 29.08 -4.61
C LYS A 74 -10.82 28.75 -6.08
N PHE A 75 -12.04 28.87 -6.61
CA PHE A 75 -12.26 28.74 -8.05
C PHE A 75 -11.35 29.67 -8.85
N GLY A 76 -10.72 29.12 -9.88
CA GLY A 76 -9.71 29.77 -10.72
C GLY A 76 -8.29 29.82 -10.13
N GLY A 77 -8.06 29.22 -8.96
CA GLY A 77 -6.74 29.02 -8.37
C GLY A 77 -6.52 29.77 -7.06
N GLY A 78 -6.23 29.02 -6.00
CA GLY A 78 -5.89 29.50 -4.66
C GLY A 78 -4.39 29.57 -4.39
N LEU A 79 -4.01 29.51 -3.12
CA LEU A 79 -2.61 29.47 -2.71
C LEU A 79 -2.41 28.64 -1.43
N VAL A 80 -1.26 27.97 -1.34
CA VAL A 80 -0.78 27.36 -0.09
C VAL A 80 -0.19 28.45 0.79
N VAL A 81 -0.78 28.66 1.97
CA VAL A 81 -0.41 29.70 2.94
C VAL A 81 0.69 29.20 3.87
N GLU A 82 0.60 27.95 4.29
CA GLU A 82 1.58 27.26 5.13
C GLU A 82 1.92 25.92 4.47
N PRO A 83 3.20 25.66 4.17
CA PRO A 83 3.59 24.44 3.46
C PRO A 83 3.35 23.20 4.32
N ILE A 84 3.08 22.09 3.65
CA ILE A 84 3.09 20.75 4.26
C ILE A 84 4.49 20.51 4.86
N TYR A 85 4.60 19.87 6.02
CA TYR A 85 5.89 19.39 6.52
C TYR A 85 5.95 17.87 6.39
N PHE A 86 6.96 17.35 5.68
CA PHE A 86 7.13 15.92 5.47
C PHE A 86 8.55 15.45 5.84
N ALA A 87 8.63 14.62 6.89
CA ALA A 87 9.87 14.01 7.33
C ALA A 87 9.81 12.48 7.33
N LEU A 88 10.79 11.84 6.70
CA LEU A 88 11.04 10.39 6.89
C LEU A 88 11.88 10.14 8.15
N ILE A 89 11.49 9.15 8.94
CA ILE A 89 12.08 8.81 10.23
C ILE A 89 12.44 7.33 10.23
N GLY A 90 13.59 6.99 10.82
CA GLY A 90 13.95 5.58 10.89
C GLY A 90 15.37 5.31 11.32
N ARG A 91 15.80 4.09 11.03
CA ARG A 91 17.15 3.59 11.29
C ARG A 91 17.82 3.17 10.00
N ALA A 92 19.09 3.48 9.85
CA ALA A 92 19.90 3.01 8.74
C ALA A 92 21.38 3.04 9.14
N VAL A 93 22.18 2.12 8.58
CA VAL A 93 23.64 2.18 8.74
C VAL A 93 24.15 3.46 8.04
N CYS A 94 24.62 4.42 8.84
CA CYS A 94 25.07 5.73 8.35
C CYS A 94 26.58 5.77 8.05
N ASP A 95 27.35 4.89 8.68
CA ASP A 95 28.81 4.83 8.55
C ASP A 95 29.23 3.37 8.35
N VAL A 96 30.14 3.14 7.39
CA VAL A 96 30.64 1.81 7.04
C VAL A 96 32.16 1.81 7.08
N MET A 97 32.74 0.85 7.79
CA MET A 97 34.19 0.68 7.83
C MET A 97 34.64 -0.24 6.70
N ARG A 98 35.52 0.26 5.82
CA ARG A 98 36.11 -0.52 4.73
C ARG A 98 37.63 -0.51 4.86
N GLY A 99 38.18 -1.59 5.41
CA GLY A 99 39.57 -1.59 5.89
C GLY A 99 39.72 -0.57 7.01
N ASP A 100 40.67 0.36 6.87
CA ASP A 100 40.91 1.43 7.84
C ASP A 100 40.17 2.74 7.50
N LYS A 101 39.28 2.73 6.49
CA LYS A 101 38.57 3.92 6.02
C LYS A 101 37.11 3.89 6.46
N LEU A 102 36.69 4.96 7.13
CA LEU A 102 35.28 5.23 7.42
C LEU A 102 34.63 5.89 6.19
N GLU A 103 33.63 5.24 5.63
CA GLU A 103 32.78 5.79 4.57
C GLU A 103 31.43 6.22 5.13
N LYS A 104 30.97 7.42 4.74
CA LYS A 104 29.69 7.97 5.17
C LYS A 104 28.62 7.75 4.11
N VAL A 105 27.48 7.22 4.53
CA VAL A 105 26.31 7.00 3.70
C VAL A 105 25.52 8.32 3.64
N PRO A 106 25.15 8.83 2.46
CA PRO A 106 24.48 10.12 2.32
C PRO A 106 22.97 10.00 2.62
N ILE A 107 22.60 9.50 3.79
CA ILE A 107 21.22 9.15 4.18
C ILE A 107 20.25 10.31 3.96
N GLN A 108 20.60 11.51 4.43
CA GLN A 108 19.70 12.67 4.34
C GLN A 108 19.48 13.14 2.90
N ARG A 109 20.47 12.94 2.02
CA ARG A 109 20.32 13.20 0.59
C ARG A 109 19.37 12.18 -0.03
N LEU A 110 19.58 10.88 0.22
CA LEU A 110 18.74 9.81 -0.30
C LEU A 110 17.28 9.93 0.17
N ALA A 111 17.05 10.32 1.43
CA ALA A 111 15.72 10.55 1.97
C ALA A 111 14.99 11.71 1.29
N ARG A 112 15.68 12.83 1.04
CA ARG A 112 15.11 13.97 0.32
C ARG A 112 14.82 13.64 -1.13
N GLU A 113 15.74 12.94 -1.81
CA GLU A 113 15.54 12.45 -3.18
C GLU A 113 14.35 11.48 -3.24
N ALA A 114 14.21 10.57 -2.27
CA ALA A 114 13.09 9.64 -2.20
C ALA A 114 11.73 10.35 -2.09
N ILE A 115 11.62 11.32 -1.19
CA ILE A 115 10.38 12.09 -1.01
C ILE A 115 10.09 12.91 -2.27
N ALA A 116 11.08 13.65 -2.78
CA ALA A 116 10.90 14.52 -3.94
C ALA A 116 10.46 13.73 -5.18
N GLU A 117 11.17 12.65 -5.54
CA GLU A 117 10.81 11.83 -6.70
C GLU A 117 9.42 11.21 -6.55
N THR A 118 9.08 10.72 -5.35
CA THR A 118 7.74 10.16 -5.09
C THR A 118 6.64 11.20 -5.29
N LEU A 119 6.85 12.44 -4.87
CA LEU A 119 5.85 13.50 -5.01
C LEU A 119 5.78 14.01 -6.46
N GLU A 120 6.92 14.14 -7.15
CA GLU A 120 6.98 14.49 -8.58
C GLU A 120 6.30 13.44 -9.46
N ASP A 121 6.45 12.15 -9.13
CA ASP A 121 5.77 11.06 -9.83
C ASP A 121 4.26 11.01 -9.53
N THR A 122 3.83 11.57 -8.40
CA THR A 122 2.43 11.50 -7.93
C THR A 122 1.62 12.71 -8.35
N PHE A 123 2.13 13.93 -8.17
CA PHE A 123 1.33 15.16 -8.24
C PHE A 123 1.62 16.01 -9.47
N ARG A 124 0.56 16.51 -10.10
CA ARG A 124 0.66 17.50 -11.19
C ARG A 124 0.77 18.95 -10.70
N TYR A 125 0.22 19.26 -9.53
CA TYR A 125 0.01 20.65 -9.05
C TYR A 125 0.72 20.98 -7.73
N LEU A 126 1.39 20.03 -7.07
CA LEU A 126 2.17 20.27 -5.85
C LEU A 126 3.58 20.79 -6.21
N ASP A 127 3.92 22.03 -5.85
CA ASP A 127 5.25 22.61 -6.05
C ASP A 127 6.18 22.32 -4.86
N LEU A 128 7.18 21.46 -5.08
CA LEU A 128 8.15 21.07 -4.05
C LEU A 128 9.01 22.20 -3.50
N LYS A 129 9.05 23.36 -4.15
CA LYS A 129 9.83 24.52 -3.69
C LYS A 129 9.08 25.37 -2.68
N THR A 130 7.76 25.37 -2.73
CA THR A 130 6.91 26.37 -2.06
C THR A 130 5.86 25.72 -1.17
N ASP A 131 5.28 24.59 -1.59
CA ASP A 131 4.12 23.98 -0.94
C ASP A 131 4.50 22.95 0.14
N ILE A 132 5.77 22.56 0.21
CA ILE A 132 6.22 21.51 1.13
C ILE A 132 7.65 21.71 1.64
N ILE A 133 7.87 21.38 2.91
CA ILE A 133 9.17 21.30 3.57
C ILE A 133 9.56 19.83 3.73
N ILE A 134 10.63 19.43 3.04
CA ILE A 134 11.14 18.06 3.07
C ILE A 134 12.29 17.93 4.09
N ASP A 135 12.13 17.05 5.07
CA ASP A 135 13.14 16.76 6.10
C ASP A 135 13.34 15.24 6.29
N SER A 136 14.31 14.87 7.12
CA SER A 136 14.53 13.48 7.54
C SER A 136 15.22 13.41 8.90
N LYS A 137 14.83 12.43 9.71
CA LYS A 137 15.42 12.14 11.02
C LYS A 137 15.82 10.67 11.11
N ILE A 138 16.67 10.24 10.19
CA ILE A 138 17.19 8.87 10.14
C ILE A 138 18.54 8.83 10.87
N LYS A 139 18.71 7.84 11.75
CA LYS A 139 19.91 7.69 12.58
C LYS A 139 20.38 6.25 12.58
N SER A 140 21.64 6.02 12.90
CA SER A 140 22.14 4.67 13.19
C SER A 140 21.32 3.99 14.30
N GLY A 141 21.14 2.67 14.17
CA GLY A 141 20.63 1.77 15.20
C GLY A 141 21.62 1.59 16.34
N SER A 142 21.16 0.98 17.44
CA SER A 142 21.89 0.85 18.71
C SER A 142 23.16 -0.01 18.66
N THR A 143 23.34 -0.80 17.59
CA THR A 143 24.46 -1.74 17.39
C THR A 143 25.35 -1.39 16.20
N ASP A 144 25.07 -0.31 15.48
CA ASP A 144 25.60 -0.04 14.13
C ASP A 144 27.04 0.55 14.10
N LEU A 145 27.79 0.50 15.21
CA LEU A 145 29.09 1.19 15.29
C LEU A 145 30.23 0.53 14.50
N VAL A 146 30.09 -0.72 14.06
CA VAL A 146 30.94 -1.32 13.04
C VAL A 146 30.07 -2.34 12.33
N GLY A 147 29.75 -2.11 11.06
CA GLY A 147 29.10 -3.11 10.22
C GLY A 147 29.94 -4.38 10.24
N LEU A 148 29.53 -5.36 11.04
CA LEU A 148 30.00 -6.73 10.90
C LEU A 148 29.58 -7.14 9.49
N PHE A 149 30.56 -7.13 8.59
CA PHE A 149 30.49 -7.55 7.19
C PHE A 149 30.08 -9.03 7.03
N ASP A 150 29.56 -9.68 8.08
CA ASP A 150 29.87 -11.07 8.39
C ASP A 150 28.65 -11.99 8.50
N TYR A 151 27.48 -11.56 8.02
CA TYR A 151 26.33 -12.47 7.91
C TYR A 151 25.73 -12.48 6.52
N ARG A 152 26.55 -12.82 5.51
CA ARG A 152 26.05 -13.46 4.28
C ARG A 152 25.56 -14.87 4.64
N LYS A 153 24.41 -14.97 5.32
CA LYS A 153 23.68 -16.24 5.36
C LYS A 153 22.93 -16.38 4.04
N GLU A 154 22.96 -17.57 3.45
CA GLU A 154 22.17 -17.90 2.26
C GLU A 154 20.67 -17.64 2.49
N ILE A 155 20.20 -17.84 3.74
CA ILE A 155 18.87 -17.48 4.20
C ILE A 155 18.97 -16.52 5.42
N PRO A 156 18.42 -15.29 5.32
CA PRO A 156 18.38 -14.35 6.42
C PRO A 156 17.61 -14.87 7.64
N LEU A 157 17.98 -14.40 8.83
CA LEU A 157 17.17 -14.61 10.03
C LEU A 157 16.09 -13.53 10.13
N ALA A 158 14.91 -13.91 10.61
CA ALA A 158 13.82 -13.00 10.92
C ALA A 158 14.27 -11.96 11.95
N ASN A 159 14.07 -10.69 11.62
CA ASN A 159 14.41 -9.56 12.48
C ASN A 159 13.48 -9.41 13.69
N ASP A 160 12.27 -9.96 13.62
CA ASP A 160 11.21 -9.81 14.60
C ASP A 160 10.29 -11.05 14.64
N THR A 161 9.43 -11.11 15.64
CA THR A 161 8.30 -12.04 15.75
C THR A 161 7.02 -11.31 15.30
N SER A 162 6.75 -11.37 14.00
CA SER A 162 5.63 -10.70 13.34
C SER A 162 4.89 -11.67 12.44
N PHE A 163 3.75 -11.24 11.90
CA PHE A 163 2.97 -12.06 10.99
C PHE A 163 2.54 -11.29 9.73
N GLY A 164 2.52 -12.01 8.61
CA GLY A 164 1.93 -11.55 7.36
C GLY A 164 0.58 -12.20 7.13
N VAL A 165 -0.37 -11.45 6.57
CA VAL A 165 -1.70 -11.94 6.23
C VAL A 165 -2.11 -11.42 4.88
N ASN A 166 -2.68 -12.29 4.05
CA ASN A 166 -3.31 -11.90 2.81
C ASN A 166 -4.38 -12.91 2.40
N HIS A 167 -5.13 -12.58 1.37
CA HIS A 167 -6.21 -13.42 0.85
C HIS A 167 -6.38 -13.26 -0.67
N ALA A 168 -7.03 -14.24 -1.28
CA ALA A 168 -7.44 -14.23 -2.67
C ALA A 168 -8.57 -15.25 -2.91
N PRO A 169 -9.40 -15.09 -3.96
CA PRO A 169 -9.47 -13.90 -4.80
C PRO A 169 -10.14 -12.73 -4.06
N PHE A 170 -10.07 -11.54 -4.65
CA PHE A 170 -10.89 -10.42 -4.20
C PHE A 170 -12.38 -10.67 -4.47
N SER A 171 -13.22 -10.24 -3.52
CA SER A 171 -14.67 -10.10 -3.72
C SER A 171 -14.98 -9.04 -4.77
N ASN A 172 -16.22 -8.98 -5.22
CA ASN A 172 -16.74 -7.96 -6.12
C ASN A 172 -16.59 -6.56 -5.50
N THR A 173 -16.87 -6.39 -4.20
CA THR A 173 -16.66 -5.10 -3.52
C THR A 173 -15.18 -4.73 -3.46
N GLU A 174 -14.29 -5.70 -3.17
CA GLU A 174 -12.84 -5.51 -3.12
C GLU A 174 -12.28 -5.10 -4.50
N LYS A 175 -12.68 -5.80 -5.57
CA LYS A 175 -12.35 -5.46 -6.95
C LYS A 175 -12.84 -4.07 -7.33
N LEU A 176 -14.11 -3.76 -7.04
CA LEU A 176 -14.71 -2.47 -7.37
C LEU A 176 -13.95 -1.31 -6.72
N VAL A 177 -13.71 -1.39 -5.41
CA VAL A 177 -12.98 -0.33 -4.68
C VAL A 177 -11.55 -0.17 -5.21
N MET A 178 -10.85 -1.28 -5.46
CA MET A 178 -9.50 -1.26 -6.01
C MET A 178 -9.44 -0.61 -7.40
N GLU A 179 -10.27 -1.09 -8.31
CA GLU A 179 -10.21 -0.73 -9.72
C GLU A 179 -10.76 0.67 -9.98
N VAL A 180 -11.76 1.12 -9.23
CA VAL A 180 -12.27 2.50 -9.33
C VAL A 180 -11.22 3.52 -8.91
N GLU A 181 -10.52 3.33 -7.79
CA GLU A 181 -9.43 4.26 -7.40
C GLU A 181 -8.35 4.30 -8.49
N GLN A 182 -7.91 3.14 -8.98
CA GLN A 182 -6.87 3.09 -10.00
C GLN A 182 -7.31 3.68 -11.34
N PHE A 183 -8.55 3.44 -11.73
CA PHE A 183 -9.14 4.00 -12.94
C PHE A 183 -9.19 5.53 -12.87
N LEU A 184 -9.67 6.09 -11.75
CA LEU A 184 -9.71 7.53 -11.56
C LEU A 184 -8.30 8.12 -11.64
N GLN A 185 -7.34 7.53 -10.92
CA GLN A 185 -5.96 8.02 -10.83
C GLN A 185 -5.16 7.88 -12.13
N LYS A 186 -5.43 6.88 -12.99
CA LYS A 186 -4.58 6.58 -14.17
C LYS A 186 -5.22 6.95 -15.49
N GLU A 187 -6.54 6.92 -15.57
CA GLU A 187 -7.30 7.07 -16.81
C GLU A 187 -8.24 8.28 -16.77
N ALA A 188 -9.15 8.33 -15.79
CA ALA A 188 -10.15 9.40 -15.75
C ALA A 188 -9.50 10.78 -15.55
N ILE A 189 -8.44 10.88 -14.74
CA ILE A 189 -7.67 12.11 -14.52
C ILE A 189 -7.15 12.77 -15.81
N LYS A 190 -6.96 11.99 -16.89
CA LYS A 190 -6.51 12.51 -18.19
C LYS A 190 -7.67 13.14 -18.99
N ARG A 191 -8.90 12.68 -18.74
CA ARG A 191 -10.13 13.18 -19.38
C ARG A 191 -10.80 14.26 -18.56
N VAL A 192 -10.68 14.18 -17.24
CA VAL A 192 -11.21 15.12 -16.25
C VAL A 192 -10.02 15.68 -15.45
N PRO A 193 -9.33 16.71 -15.98
CA PRO A 193 -8.10 17.24 -15.35
C PRO A 193 -8.30 17.77 -13.94
N ALA A 194 -9.54 18.12 -13.60
CA ALA A 194 -9.95 18.59 -12.28
C ALA A 194 -9.84 17.52 -11.19
N ILE A 195 -9.84 16.21 -11.51
CA ILE A 195 -9.57 15.17 -10.52
C ILE A 195 -8.16 15.38 -9.97
N GLY A 196 -8.02 15.55 -8.67
CA GLY A 196 -6.76 15.54 -7.92
C GLY A 196 -6.35 14.13 -7.51
N GLU A 197 -5.11 13.98 -7.09
CA GLU A 197 -4.49 12.68 -6.83
C GLU A 197 -4.83 12.09 -5.45
N ASP A 198 -5.36 12.89 -4.54
CA ASP A 198 -5.98 12.40 -3.30
C ASP A 198 -7.41 11.92 -3.56
N ILE A 199 -7.49 10.61 -3.76
CA ILE A 199 -8.73 9.87 -3.99
C ILE A 199 -8.85 8.82 -2.89
N LYS A 200 -9.97 8.79 -2.19
CA LYS A 200 -10.34 7.74 -1.26
C LYS A 200 -11.65 7.12 -1.68
N VAL A 201 -11.66 5.79 -1.81
CA VAL A 201 -12.83 5.02 -2.22
C VAL A 201 -13.25 4.11 -1.07
N MET A 202 -14.51 4.21 -0.67
CA MET A 202 -15.13 3.38 0.36
C MET A 202 -16.31 2.63 -0.26
N GLY A 203 -16.26 1.30 -0.23
CA GLY A 203 -17.35 0.42 -0.62
C GLY A 203 -18.04 -0.13 0.63
N PHE A 204 -19.35 0.05 0.70
CA PHE A 204 -20.22 -0.61 1.66
C PHE A 204 -21.24 -1.45 0.91
N ARG A 205 -21.20 -2.77 1.09
CA ARG A 205 -22.15 -3.69 0.49
C ARG A 205 -23.13 -4.19 1.53
N GLN A 206 -24.42 -4.14 1.21
CA GLN A 206 -25.49 -4.81 1.92
C GLN A 206 -26.21 -5.79 0.99
N GLY A 207 -25.95 -7.09 1.14
CA GLY A 207 -26.45 -8.10 0.21
C GLY A 207 -25.88 -7.89 -1.20
N LYS A 208 -26.73 -7.44 -2.13
CA LYS A 208 -26.36 -7.12 -3.52
C LYS A 208 -26.29 -5.62 -3.82
N ASP A 209 -26.64 -4.76 -2.87
CA ASP A 209 -26.58 -3.32 -3.03
C ASP A 209 -25.22 -2.82 -2.50
N ILE A 210 -24.45 -2.15 -3.35
CA ILE A 210 -23.15 -1.55 -3.03
C ILE A 210 -23.30 -0.03 -3.06
N LYS A 211 -23.00 0.61 -1.95
CA LYS A 211 -22.81 2.05 -1.88
C LYS A 211 -21.32 2.35 -1.96
N LEU A 212 -20.92 3.06 -3.01
CA LEU A 212 -19.54 3.46 -3.27
C LEU A 212 -19.40 4.96 -3.00
N THR A 213 -18.67 5.32 -1.95
CA THR A 213 -18.35 6.72 -1.64
C THR A 213 -16.95 7.04 -2.14
N VAL A 214 -16.85 8.00 -3.06
CA VAL A 214 -15.60 8.52 -3.61
C VAL A 214 -15.37 9.92 -3.07
N ALA A 215 -14.34 10.07 -2.24
CA ALA A 215 -13.82 11.38 -1.88
C ALA A 215 -12.63 11.68 -2.80
N THR A 216 -12.70 12.73 -3.60
CA THR A 216 -11.65 13.12 -4.53
C THR A 216 -11.41 14.62 -4.42
N ALA A 217 -10.18 14.99 -4.08
CA ALA A 217 -9.74 16.37 -4.13
C ALA A 217 -9.89 16.88 -5.56
N MET A 218 -10.37 18.11 -5.75
CA MET A 218 -10.48 18.70 -7.09
C MET A 218 -9.58 19.92 -7.25
N ILE A 219 -8.84 19.99 -8.35
CA ILE A 219 -7.86 21.05 -8.62
C ILE A 219 -8.57 22.38 -8.86
N ASP A 220 -8.36 23.34 -7.98
CA ASP A 220 -9.11 24.60 -7.97
C ASP A 220 -8.79 25.51 -9.18
N GLN A 221 -7.56 25.46 -9.70
CA GLN A 221 -7.09 26.26 -10.81
C GLN A 221 -7.85 25.97 -12.12
N VAL A 222 -8.43 24.78 -12.25
CA VAL A 222 -9.16 24.35 -13.46
C VAL A 222 -10.67 24.34 -13.29
N ILE A 223 -11.18 24.99 -12.23
CA ILE A 223 -12.61 25.06 -11.93
C ILE A 223 -12.99 26.53 -11.75
N ASP A 224 -13.83 27.06 -12.64
CA ASP A 224 -14.17 28.48 -12.68
C ASP A 224 -15.23 28.88 -11.66
N ASP A 225 -16.16 27.98 -11.34
CA ASP A 225 -17.27 28.23 -10.41
C ASP A 225 -17.89 26.94 -9.85
N ILE A 226 -18.89 27.12 -8.98
CA ILE A 226 -19.61 26.02 -8.31
C ILE A 226 -20.42 25.16 -9.28
N ASP A 227 -20.94 25.73 -10.37
CA ASP A 227 -21.75 25.00 -11.33
C ASP A 227 -20.85 24.04 -12.13
N MET A 228 -19.66 24.51 -12.52
CA MET A 228 -18.62 23.67 -13.12
C MET A 228 -18.17 22.56 -12.16
N TYR A 229 -17.97 22.86 -10.88
CA TYR A 229 -17.65 21.84 -9.87
C TYR A 229 -18.71 20.73 -9.79
N VAL A 230 -19.99 21.11 -9.75
CA VAL A 230 -21.11 20.14 -9.73
C VAL A 230 -21.16 19.33 -11.03
N SER A 231 -20.92 19.96 -12.18
CA SER A 231 -20.83 19.24 -13.46
C SER A 231 -19.72 18.19 -13.44
N ILE A 232 -18.52 18.54 -12.95
CA ILE A 232 -17.38 17.62 -12.85
C ILE A 232 -17.70 16.44 -11.92
N LYS A 233 -18.39 16.68 -10.80
CA LYS A 233 -18.86 15.59 -9.92
C LYS A 233 -19.77 14.60 -10.67
N ASN A 234 -20.66 15.11 -11.52
CA ASN A 234 -21.52 14.26 -12.34
C ASN A 234 -20.70 13.49 -13.39
N ASP A 235 -19.74 14.13 -14.05
CA ASP A 235 -18.85 13.48 -15.02
C ASP A 235 -18.05 12.33 -14.38
N ILE A 236 -17.52 12.55 -13.16
CA ILE A 236 -16.84 11.50 -12.38
C ILE A 236 -17.79 10.35 -12.08
N THR A 237 -19.02 10.65 -11.65
CA THR A 237 -20.04 9.64 -11.34
C THR A 237 -20.34 8.79 -12.57
N GLU A 238 -20.54 9.40 -13.74
CA GLU A 238 -20.79 8.70 -15.00
C GLU A 238 -19.58 7.86 -15.45
N GLU A 239 -18.37 8.39 -15.37
CA GLU A 239 -17.14 7.68 -15.69
C GLU A 239 -16.98 6.43 -14.82
N VAL A 240 -17.28 6.49 -13.51
CA VAL A 240 -17.21 5.33 -12.61
C VAL A 240 -18.34 4.34 -12.90
N LEU A 241 -19.59 4.79 -13.08
CA LEU A 241 -20.72 3.92 -13.43
C LEU A 241 -20.44 3.12 -14.71
N ASN A 242 -19.75 3.73 -15.68
CA ASN A 242 -19.34 3.06 -16.92
C ASN A 242 -18.27 1.97 -16.72
N GLN A 243 -17.56 1.95 -15.59
CA GLN A 243 -16.60 0.89 -15.26
C GLN A 243 -17.23 -0.26 -14.48
N VAL A 244 -18.25 -0.02 -13.66
CA VAL A 244 -18.92 -1.03 -12.83
C VAL A 244 -19.14 -2.37 -13.55
N PRO A 245 -19.83 -2.44 -14.72
CA PRO A 245 -20.12 -3.71 -15.38
C PRO A 245 -18.91 -4.41 -15.99
N LYS A 246 -17.73 -3.76 -16.03
CA LYS A 246 -16.47 -4.35 -16.49
C LYS A 246 -15.67 -4.96 -15.35
N ILE A 247 -15.91 -4.50 -14.12
CA ILE A 247 -15.13 -4.85 -12.92
C ILE A 247 -15.79 -5.98 -12.15
N ILE A 248 -17.11 -5.91 -11.96
CA ILE A 248 -17.85 -6.83 -11.09
C ILE A 248 -18.85 -7.68 -11.86
N ASP A 249 -19.20 -8.82 -11.27
CA ASP A 249 -20.19 -9.74 -11.80
C ASP A 249 -21.58 -9.08 -11.91
N PRO A 250 -22.45 -9.54 -12.82
CA PRO A 250 -23.83 -9.07 -12.88
C PRO A 250 -24.62 -9.36 -11.59
N GLY A 251 -25.64 -8.55 -11.32
CA GLY A 251 -26.58 -8.77 -10.22
C GLY A 251 -26.26 -8.01 -8.93
N PHE A 252 -25.30 -7.09 -8.96
CA PHE A 252 -25.10 -6.06 -7.93
C PHE A 252 -25.69 -4.73 -8.40
N ASN A 253 -26.29 -3.99 -7.49
CA ASN A 253 -26.74 -2.61 -7.71
C ASN A 253 -25.70 -1.68 -7.10
N VAL A 254 -25.20 -0.71 -7.86
CA VAL A 254 -24.17 0.21 -7.37
C VAL A 254 -24.70 1.64 -7.35
N GLU A 255 -24.72 2.24 -6.16
CA GLU A 255 -24.96 3.67 -5.95
C GLU A 255 -23.63 4.36 -5.68
N ILE A 256 -23.40 5.53 -6.30
CA ILE A 256 -22.14 6.25 -6.18
C ILE A 256 -22.39 7.64 -5.61
N ASP A 257 -21.69 7.96 -4.52
CA ASP A 257 -21.63 9.29 -3.94
C ASP A 257 -20.24 9.88 -4.15
N VAL A 258 -20.14 11.03 -4.80
CA VAL A 258 -18.89 11.78 -4.95
C VAL A 258 -18.91 12.97 -3.99
N ASN A 259 -17.87 13.12 -3.16
CA ASN A 259 -17.69 14.25 -2.24
C ASN A 259 -18.95 14.56 -1.42
N GLN A 260 -19.44 13.57 -0.67
CA GLN A 260 -20.70 13.66 0.08
C GLN A 260 -20.71 14.72 1.20
N ALA A 261 -19.54 15.21 1.61
CA ALA A 261 -19.40 16.25 2.62
C ALA A 261 -19.71 17.67 2.10
N ASP A 262 -19.88 17.83 0.79
CA ASP A 262 -20.14 19.13 0.18
C ASP A 262 -21.48 19.73 0.65
N ILE A 263 -21.50 21.06 0.79
CA ILE A 263 -22.68 21.88 1.04
C ILE A 263 -22.71 22.98 -0.02
N ILE A 264 -23.27 22.64 -1.19
CA ILE A 264 -23.24 23.46 -2.41
C ILE A 264 -23.82 24.86 -2.18
N GLU A 265 -24.94 24.96 -1.46
CA GLU A 265 -25.60 26.23 -1.17
C GLU A 265 -24.80 27.17 -0.26
N LYS A 266 -23.78 26.64 0.42
CA LYS A 266 -22.83 27.41 1.24
C LYS A 266 -21.46 27.58 0.57
N GLY A 267 -21.27 27.03 -0.63
CA GLY A 267 -19.98 27.00 -1.32
C GLY A 267 -18.92 26.18 -0.59
N VAL A 268 -19.31 25.27 0.31
CA VAL A 268 -18.38 24.37 1.00
C VAL A 268 -18.21 23.14 0.11
N VAL A 269 -17.10 23.07 -0.60
CA VAL A 269 -16.81 22.00 -1.56
C VAL A 269 -15.39 21.50 -1.43
N TYR A 270 -15.14 20.25 -1.83
CA TYR A 270 -13.80 19.68 -1.79
C TYR A 270 -12.95 20.09 -3.01
N ILE A 271 -12.40 21.30 -2.94
CA ILE A 271 -11.39 21.82 -3.88
C ILE A 271 -10.05 22.02 -3.17
N THR A 272 -8.95 21.89 -3.91
CA THR A 272 -7.57 21.95 -3.42
C THR A 272 -6.67 22.64 -4.45
N VAL A 273 -5.61 23.30 -4.01
CA VAL A 273 -4.58 23.92 -4.85
C VAL A 273 -3.69 22.85 -5.49
N THR A 274 -3.30 21.85 -4.71
CA THR A 274 -2.21 20.91 -5.01
C THR A 274 -2.68 19.52 -5.43
N GLY A 275 -3.96 19.20 -5.18
CA GLY A 275 -4.53 17.87 -5.42
C GLY A 275 -4.48 16.92 -4.24
N THR A 276 -4.10 17.39 -3.03
CA THR A 276 -4.12 16.60 -1.79
C THR A 276 -4.74 17.35 -0.62
N SER A 277 -5.48 16.64 0.24
CA SER A 277 -5.96 17.18 1.52
C SER A 277 -4.84 17.62 2.47
N ALA A 278 -3.61 17.13 2.28
CA ALA A 278 -2.45 17.51 3.10
C ALA A 278 -2.24 19.02 3.13
N GLU A 279 -2.61 19.76 2.08
CA GLU A 279 -2.47 21.22 2.05
C GLU A 279 -3.38 21.94 3.06
N SER A 280 -4.40 21.27 3.59
CA SER A 280 -5.48 21.84 4.41
C SER A 280 -5.59 21.19 5.79
N GLY A 281 -4.48 20.64 6.30
CA GLY A 281 -4.37 20.19 7.69
C GLY A 281 -4.57 18.69 7.93
N ASP A 282 -4.75 17.87 6.88
CA ASP A 282 -4.77 16.42 7.03
C ASP A 282 -3.35 15.85 7.14
N ASP A 283 -3.10 15.14 8.24
CA ASP A 283 -1.82 14.50 8.55
C ASP A 283 -1.72 13.10 7.94
N GLY A 284 -0.49 12.58 7.81
CA GLY A 284 -0.21 11.24 7.28
C GLY A 284 0.82 10.46 8.07
N GLN A 285 0.71 9.12 8.06
CA GLN A 285 1.68 8.22 8.67
C GLN A 285 1.83 6.90 7.91
N VAL A 286 3.05 6.35 7.92
CA VAL A 286 3.36 5.01 7.35
C VAL A 286 2.53 3.94 8.03
N GLY A 287 1.92 3.06 7.23
CA GLY A 287 1.14 1.92 7.70
C GLY A 287 -0.25 2.27 8.23
N ARG A 288 -0.71 3.52 8.11
CA ARG A 288 -2.09 3.94 8.41
C ARG A 288 -3.02 3.90 7.18
N GLY A 289 -2.47 3.54 6.02
CA GLY A 289 -3.20 3.30 4.79
C GLY A 289 -3.55 1.83 4.56
N ASN A 290 -3.51 1.46 3.28
CA ASN A 290 -3.87 0.15 2.76
C ASN A 290 -2.96 -0.98 3.30
N ARG A 291 -3.42 -2.23 3.19
CA ARG A 291 -2.57 -3.43 3.42
C ARG A 291 -1.80 -3.78 2.14
N THR A 292 -0.91 -4.75 2.16
CA THR A 292 -0.06 -5.10 1.00
C THR A 292 -0.82 -5.56 -0.24
N ASN A 293 -2.09 -5.94 -0.09
CA ASN A 293 -2.98 -6.24 -1.21
C ASN A 293 -3.61 -4.99 -1.84
N GLY A 294 -3.42 -3.81 -1.25
CA GLY A 294 -3.95 -2.54 -1.73
C GLY A 294 -5.25 -2.07 -1.09
N LEU A 295 -5.79 -2.79 -0.11
CA LEU A 295 -7.11 -2.52 0.47
C LEU A 295 -7.07 -2.52 2.00
N ILE A 296 -8.11 -1.95 2.60
CA ILE A 296 -8.48 -2.09 4.00
C ILE A 296 -9.79 -2.86 4.03
N THR A 297 -9.75 -4.09 4.54
CA THR A 297 -10.84 -5.08 4.41
C THR A 297 -11.21 -5.62 5.80
N PRO A 298 -12.00 -4.90 6.61
CA PRO A 298 -12.38 -5.32 7.97
C PRO A 298 -13.12 -6.68 8.01
N ASN A 299 -13.71 -7.13 6.91
CA ASN A 299 -14.33 -8.44 6.78
C ASN A 299 -13.33 -9.59 6.54
N ARG A 300 -12.04 -9.28 6.35
CA ARG A 300 -10.95 -10.24 6.12
C ARG A 300 -9.92 -10.14 7.25
N PRO A 301 -9.14 -11.19 7.52
CA PRO A 301 -8.02 -11.09 8.44
C PRO A 301 -6.95 -10.15 7.86
N MET A 302 -6.36 -9.29 8.71
CA MET A 302 -5.34 -8.33 8.28
C MET A 302 -4.13 -8.35 9.22
N SER A 303 -2.96 -8.05 8.68
CA SER A 303 -1.78 -7.69 9.46
C SER A 303 -1.74 -6.18 9.71
N LEU A 304 -1.42 -5.80 10.94
CA LEU A 304 -1.18 -4.40 11.31
C LEU A 304 0.27 -3.96 11.01
N GLU A 305 1.13 -4.89 10.57
CA GLU A 305 2.48 -4.56 10.14
C GLU A 305 2.44 -3.60 8.95
N ALA A 306 2.97 -2.39 9.13
CA ALA A 306 3.33 -1.52 8.01
C ALA A 306 4.36 -2.25 7.15
N SER A 307 4.22 -2.31 5.83
CA SER A 307 5.21 -2.99 4.97
C SER A 307 6.19 -2.02 4.31
N ALA A 308 5.72 -0.82 3.98
CA ALA A 308 6.52 0.24 3.39
C ALA A 308 7.73 0.63 4.26
N GLY A 309 8.89 0.81 3.63
CA GLY A 309 10.10 1.31 4.29
C GLY A 309 10.90 0.29 5.11
N LYS A 310 10.38 -0.93 5.26
CA LYS A 310 11.09 -2.03 5.94
C LYS A 310 12.12 -2.67 5.03
N ASN A 311 13.20 -3.15 5.65
CA ASN A 311 14.27 -3.86 4.97
C ASN A 311 13.73 -5.06 4.15
N PRO A 312 14.07 -5.19 2.85
CA PRO A 312 13.54 -6.25 2.01
C PRO A 312 14.20 -7.62 2.22
N VAL A 313 15.26 -7.72 3.04
CA VAL A 313 16.06 -8.94 3.23
C VAL A 313 15.59 -9.75 4.43
N SER A 314 15.38 -9.12 5.58
CA SER A 314 15.11 -9.82 6.84
C SER A 314 13.81 -9.42 7.55
N HIS A 315 13.14 -8.35 7.09
CA HIS A 315 11.96 -7.87 7.80
C HIS A 315 10.70 -8.66 7.45
N VAL A 316 10.35 -9.62 8.30
CA VAL A 316 9.21 -10.53 8.09
C VAL A 316 7.87 -9.83 8.02
N GLY A 317 7.66 -8.73 8.76
CA GLY A 317 6.48 -7.87 8.61
C GLY A 317 6.23 -7.37 7.17
N LYS A 318 7.27 -7.21 6.34
CA LYS A 318 7.15 -6.89 4.90
C LYS A 318 7.10 -8.15 4.05
N ILE A 319 8.10 -9.02 4.22
CA ILE A 319 8.31 -10.20 3.39
C ILE A 319 7.11 -11.15 3.48
N TYR A 320 6.60 -11.43 4.68
CA TYR A 320 5.50 -12.37 4.87
C TYR A 320 4.15 -11.82 4.42
N ASN A 321 3.90 -10.51 4.50
CA ASN A 321 2.66 -9.93 3.98
C ASN A 321 2.60 -10.00 2.44
N VAL A 322 3.74 -9.83 1.76
CA VAL A 322 3.81 -9.99 0.30
C VAL A 322 3.82 -11.46 -0.10
N LEU A 323 4.58 -12.31 0.61
CA LEU A 323 4.59 -13.76 0.38
C LEU A 323 3.20 -14.36 0.54
N ALA A 324 2.47 -13.98 1.60
CA ALA A 324 1.10 -14.43 1.82
C ALA A 324 0.19 -14.05 0.65
N GLY A 325 0.34 -12.86 0.07
CA GLY A 325 -0.43 -12.42 -1.10
C GLY A 325 -0.09 -13.21 -2.35
N ILE A 326 1.19 -13.45 -2.63
CA ILE A 326 1.63 -14.27 -3.76
C ILE A 326 1.07 -15.69 -3.62
N CYS A 327 1.21 -16.30 -2.45
CA CYS A 327 0.68 -17.62 -2.17
C CYS A 327 -0.84 -17.70 -2.30
N ALA A 328 -1.57 -16.73 -1.75
CA ALA A 328 -3.02 -16.72 -1.82
C ALA A 328 -3.51 -16.67 -3.27
N ASN A 329 -2.96 -15.75 -4.08
CA ASN A 329 -3.30 -15.65 -5.50
C ASN A 329 -2.93 -16.91 -6.26
N GLU A 330 -1.73 -17.45 -6.04
CA GLU A 330 -1.29 -18.65 -6.78
C GLU A 330 -2.13 -19.89 -6.46
N ILE A 331 -2.59 -20.03 -5.21
CA ILE A 331 -3.53 -21.09 -4.83
C ILE A 331 -4.89 -20.83 -5.47
N ALA A 332 -5.44 -19.62 -5.37
CA ALA A 332 -6.75 -19.29 -5.94
C ALA A 332 -6.78 -19.46 -7.47
N ASP A 333 -5.69 -19.15 -8.16
CA ASP A 333 -5.61 -19.20 -9.63
C ASP A 333 -5.30 -20.60 -10.18
N ASN A 334 -4.58 -21.44 -9.43
CA ASN A 334 -4.04 -22.71 -9.97
C ASN A 334 -4.54 -23.98 -9.27
N VAL A 335 -5.10 -23.89 -8.06
CA VAL A 335 -5.62 -25.06 -7.33
C VAL A 335 -7.11 -25.20 -7.62
N ASN A 336 -7.47 -26.25 -8.35
CA ASN A 336 -8.85 -26.45 -8.79
C ASN A 336 -9.81 -26.57 -7.59
N GLY A 337 -10.87 -25.76 -7.60
CA GLY A 337 -11.89 -25.72 -6.55
C GLY A 337 -11.48 -25.01 -5.25
N ALA A 338 -10.38 -24.24 -5.23
CA ALA A 338 -10.06 -23.31 -4.15
C ALA A 338 -10.84 -21.99 -4.34
N LYS A 339 -12.02 -21.88 -3.73
CA LYS A 339 -12.94 -20.75 -3.91
C LYS A 339 -12.52 -19.47 -3.18
N ASP A 340 -11.93 -19.63 -1.99
CA ASP A 340 -11.48 -18.52 -1.14
C ASP A 340 -10.29 -18.99 -0.32
N VAL A 341 -9.22 -18.18 -0.27
CA VAL A 341 -7.93 -18.55 0.30
C VAL A 341 -7.46 -17.46 1.25
N GLU A 342 -7.17 -17.81 2.49
CA GLU A 342 -6.52 -16.94 3.47
C GLU A 342 -5.15 -17.51 3.84
N VAL A 343 -4.08 -16.73 3.72
CA VAL A 343 -2.73 -17.14 4.08
C VAL A 343 -2.22 -16.29 5.24
N ARG A 344 -1.73 -16.96 6.29
CA ARG A 344 -1.13 -16.35 7.49
C ARG A 344 0.24 -16.96 7.72
N ILE A 345 1.28 -16.16 7.80
CA ILE A 345 2.65 -16.63 8.01
C ILE A 345 3.23 -15.92 9.24
N LEU A 346 3.59 -16.68 10.26
CA LEU A 346 4.10 -16.17 11.54
C LEU A 346 5.58 -16.50 11.68
N SER A 347 6.42 -15.48 11.91
CA SER A 347 7.84 -15.67 12.20
C SER A 347 8.07 -15.94 13.68
N GLN A 348 9.30 -16.33 13.99
CA GLN A 348 9.88 -16.18 15.32
C GLN A 348 11.24 -15.50 15.14
N ILE A 349 11.50 -14.44 15.91
CA ILE A 349 12.75 -13.68 15.83
C ILE A 349 13.97 -14.61 15.94
N GLY A 350 14.96 -14.41 15.06
CA GLY A 350 16.18 -15.21 15.01
C GLY A 350 16.06 -16.57 14.32
N LYS A 351 14.88 -16.97 13.82
CA LYS A 351 14.71 -18.13 12.93
C LYS A 351 14.93 -17.76 11.46
N PRO A 352 15.36 -18.68 10.59
CA PRO A 352 15.43 -18.42 9.16
C PRO A 352 14.08 -17.98 8.60
N ILE A 353 14.05 -16.98 7.71
CA ILE A 353 12.79 -16.48 7.14
C ILE A 353 12.06 -17.53 6.27
N SER A 354 12.75 -18.56 5.79
CA SER A 354 12.15 -19.71 5.09
C SER A 354 11.48 -20.73 6.01
N GLU A 355 11.70 -20.61 7.33
CA GLU A 355 11.21 -21.53 8.36
C GLU A 355 10.31 -20.78 9.36
N PRO A 356 9.10 -20.36 8.93
CA PRO A 356 8.17 -19.70 9.82
C PRO A 356 7.78 -20.63 10.97
N LEU A 357 7.39 -20.02 12.10
CA LEU A 357 6.81 -20.77 13.22
C LEU A 357 5.56 -21.52 12.76
N VAL A 358 4.75 -20.90 11.89
CA VAL A 358 3.68 -21.57 11.13
C VAL A 358 3.36 -20.79 9.86
N ALA A 359 3.08 -21.50 8.77
CA ALA A 359 2.37 -21.00 7.60
C ALA A 359 0.99 -21.66 7.55
N SER A 360 -0.04 -20.94 7.97
CA SER A 360 -1.43 -21.40 8.01
C SER A 360 -2.16 -20.92 6.75
N VAL A 361 -2.74 -21.85 6.02
CA VAL A 361 -3.59 -21.58 4.85
C VAL A 361 -4.98 -22.10 5.16
N LYS A 362 -5.99 -21.25 5.01
CA LYS A 362 -7.39 -21.66 5.06
C LYS A 362 -7.98 -21.57 3.67
N VAL A 363 -8.58 -22.66 3.21
CA VAL A 363 -9.22 -22.72 1.89
C VAL A 363 -10.69 -23.07 2.05
N LEU A 364 -11.57 -22.28 1.45
CA LEU A 364 -12.96 -22.64 1.23
C LEU A 364 -13.04 -23.47 -0.06
N PRO A 365 -13.34 -24.77 0.01
CA PRO A 365 -13.45 -25.58 -1.19
C PRO A 365 -14.79 -25.32 -1.90
N GLU A 366 -14.80 -25.42 -3.22
CA GLU A 366 -16.03 -25.57 -3.99
C GLU A 366 -16.74 -26.89 -3.67
N GLU A 367 -18.06 -26.91 -3.86
CA GLU A 367 -18.85 -28.11 -3.63
C GLU A 367 -18.49 -29.22 -4.64
N GLY A 368 -18.24 -30.42 -4.13
CA GLY A 368 -17.87 -31.57 -4.96
C GLY A 368 -16.36 -31.73 -5.23
N THR A 369 -15.52 -30.81 -4.75
CA THR A 369 -14.07 -30.89 -4.93
C THR A 369 -13.38 -31.76 -3.87
N SER A 370 -12.35 -32.49 -4.30
CA SER A 370 -11.49 -33.30 -3.43
C SER A 370 -10.63 -32.42 -2.52
N TRP A 371 -10.88 -32.48 -1.21
CA TRP A 371 -10.08 -31.76 -0.22
C TRP A 371 -8.60 -32.18 -0.23
N ASN A 372 -8.33 -33.46 -0.44
CA ASN A 372 -6.96 -33.98 -0.39
C ASN A 372 -6.09 -33.37 -1.51
N ASP A 373 -6.69 -33.10 -2.67
CA ASP A 373 -5.98 -32.50 -3.80
C ASP A 373 -5.71 -31.02 -3.52
N ILE A 374 -6.71 -30.28 -3.03
CA ILE A 374 -6.54 -28.88 -2.58
C ILE A 374 -5.46 -28.77 -1.51
N GLU A 375 -5.49 -29.65 -0.51
CA GLU A 375 -4.53 -29.68 0.59
C GLU A 375 -3.11 -29.92 0.09
N TYR A 376 -2.93 -30.95 -0.74
CA TYR A 376 -1.62 -31.31 -1.28
C TYR A 376 -1.04 -30.22 -2.19
N GLU A 377 -1.81 -29.72 -3.15
CA GLU A 377 -1.35 -28.70 -4.10
C GLU A 377 -1.04 -27.38 -3.39
N SER A 378 -1.88 -26.96 -2.44
CA SER A 378 -1.64 -25.77 -1.62
C SER A 378 -0.35 -25.90 -0.81
N GLU A 379 -0.11 -27.06 -0.17
CA GLU A 379 1.12 -27.30 0.58
C GLU A 379 2.36 -27.21 -0.31
N GLN A 380 2.31 -27.76 -1.54
CA GLN A 380 3.42 -27.67 -2.49
C GLN A 380 3.73 -26.22 -2.89
N ILE A 381 2.70 -25.41 -3.18
CA ILE A 381 2.88 -23.99 -3.53
C ILE A 381 3.55 -23.25 -2.37
N ILE A 382 3.04 -23.38 -1.14
CA ILE A 382 3.63 -22.70 0.02
C ILE A 382 5.08 -23.15 0.26
N GLN A 383 5.37 -24.45 0.17
CA GLN A 383 6.72 -24.97 0.37
C GLN A 383 7.68 -24.45 -0.70
N GLU A 384 7.26 -24.37 -1.96
CA GLU A 384 8.05 -23.80 -3.06
C GLU A 384 8.37 -22.33 -2.80
N LYS A 385 7.38 -21.51 -2.41
CA LYS A 385 7.61 -20.07 -2.17
C LYS A 385 8.45 -19.80 -0.94
N LEU A 386 8.29 -20.57 0.13
CA LEU A 386 9.16 -20.48 1.32
C LEU A 386 10.60 -20.87 1.00
N THR A 387 10.81 -21.88 0.15
CA THR A 387 12.14 -22.31 -0.29
C THR A 387 12.82 -21.21 -1.12
N ASN A 388 12.06 -20.50 -1.95
CA ASN A 388 12.55 -19.43 -2.82
C ASN A 388 12.36 -18.01 -2.26
N ILE A 389 12.11 -17.87 -0.95
CA ILE A 389 11.68 -16.61 -0.34
C ILE A 389 12.66 -15.44 -0.58
N THR A 390 13.95 -15.72 -0.72
CA THR A 390 14.99 -14.69 -0.96
C THR A 390 14.82 -14.00 -2.31
N ARG A 391 14.15 -14.64 -3.30
CA ARG A 391 13.81 -14.01 -4.59
C ARG A 391 12.91 -12.79 -4.44
N LEU A 392 12.13 -12.70 -3.34
CA LEU A 392 11.32 -11.51 -3.06
C LEU A 392 12.17 -10.25 -2.92
N THR A 393 13.40 -10.37 -2.42
CA THR A 393 14.32 -9.23 -2.32
C THR A 393 14.50 -8.56 -3.68
N ASP A 394 14.76 -9.34 -4.73
CA ASP A 394 14.92 -8.82 -6.09
C ASP A 394 13.64 -8.13 -6.59
N LEU A 395 12.48 -8.74 -6.34
CA LEU A 395 11.19 -8.14 -6.71
C LEU A 395 10.95 -6.81 -5.99
N PHE A 396 11.31 -6.72 -4.70
CA PHE A 396 11.25 -5.48 -3.92
C PHE A 396 12.21 -4.42 -4.45
N LEU A 397 13.40 -4.77 -4.92
CA LEU A 397 14.37 -3.81 -5.48
C LEU A 397 13.96 -3.31 -6.87
N HIS A 398 13.26 -4.14 -7.66
CA HIS A 398 12.83 -3.78 -9.01
C HIS A 398 11.40 -3.25 -9.10
N GLY A 399 10.63 -3.34 -8.02
CA GLY A 399 9.32 -2.67 -7.91
C GLY A 399 8.23 -3.52 -8.53
N LYS A 400 8.46 -4.83 -8.56
CA LYS A 400 7.59 -5.84 -9.18
C LYS A 400 6.55 -6.38 -8.21
N VAL A 401 6.59 -5.97 -6.95
CA VAL A 401 5.63 -6.30 -5.91
C VAL A 401 5.13 -5.02 -5.24
N LYS A 402 3.85 -4.99 -4.91
CA LYS A 402 3.24 -3.90 -4.15
C LYS A 402 3.41 -4.14 -2.65
N VAL A 403 3.41 -3.06 -1.88
CA VAL A 403 3.52 -3.10 -0.41
C VAL A 403 2.40 -2.35 0.31
N TRP A 404 1.45 -1.79 -0.45
CA TRP A 404 0.23 -1.13 0.00
C TRP A 404 -0.71 -0.89 -1.21
#